data_AF-A0AAQ3C4H5-F1
#
_entry.id   AF-A0AAQ3C4H5-F1
#
_cell.length_a   1.000
_cell.length_b   1.000
_cell.length_c   1.000
_cell.angle_alpha   90.00
_cell.angle_beta   90.00
_cell.angle_gamma   90.00
#
_symmetry.space_group_name_H-M   'P 1'
#
loop_
_entity.id
_entity.type
_entity.pdbx_description
1 polymer ?
#
loop_
_entity_poly.entity_id
_entity_poly.type
_entity_poly.pdbx_seq_one_letter_code
_entity_poly.pdbx_strand_id
1 'polypeptide(L)'
;MSTLTDFLPTLPDIEFRKGKASEDPKKRRTSAWQFNPRRPVCKSARGKLNLVDADTGESVSFTTLLKGNGKAPGHAIDVEKRQTDLKQREKAFLGKVTRGHMHINLVKALRIREPDTYYRAGIRSLNHLYNGRIEGQYVTYDHHYRLTFGGRYYDQAFQNLPNEFKAKFRTGLLNYDIEACNLACLNHLFRQYDVDYRVKSSIYKTMMEHTGLTRKQCKQMVHTTTYRIGRVTIGVNDGLGAKVYKWCGNSKKEALKILRWWNRYIGPLKSALESLLERVHGTHRKNCSSPRNYHRYANEAGLILDLNSEVYQREKTHHQQYARDKALLAFMICGVEQAYIREVVSLNPGRVCMLDHDGVVATGALSLPDWRGFTMKVKD
;
A
#
# COMPACT_ATOMS: atom_id res chain seq x y z
N MET A 1 -7.14 -31.77 16.79
CA MET A 1 -6.82 -30.68 15.83
C MET A 1 -5.36 -30.32 16.02
N SER A 2 -4.54 -30.42 14.99
CA SER A 2 -3.14 -30.04 15.04
C SER A 2 -2.96 -28.54 14.74
N THR A 3 -2.02 -27.89 15.43
CA THR A 3 -1.77 -26.44 15.30
C THR A 3 -0.61 -26.18 14.35
N LEU A 4 -0.53 -24.98 13.77
CA LEU A 4 0.57 -24.64 12.86
C LEU A 4 1.95 -24.81 13.52
N THR A 5 2.06 -24.47 14.81
CA THR A 5 3.34 -24.52 15.56
C THR A 5 3.95 -25.91 15.61
N ASP A 6 3.13 -26.96 15.59
CA ASP A 6 3.58 -28.36 15.58
C ASP A 6 4.35 -28.70 14.29
N PHE A 7 4.17 -27.90 13.24
CA PHE A 7 4.77 -28.13 11.94
C PHE A 7 5.92 -27.16 11.60
N LEU A 8 6.09 -26.06 12.34
CA LEU A 8 7.15 -25.11 12.04
C LEU A 8 8.55 -25.67 12.38
N PRO A 9 9.60 -25.32 11.62
CA PRO A 9 10.96 -25.71 11.96
C PRO A 9 11.38 -25.10 13.30
N THR A 10 12.05 -25.90 14.13
CA THR A 10 12.62 -25.45 15.41
C THR A 10 13.95 -24.76 15.15
N LEU A 11 14.08 -23.49 15.53
CA LEU A 11 15.34 -22.75 15.46
C LEU A 11 15.71 -22.24 16.85
N PRO A 12 16.98 -22.36 17.30
CA PRO A 12 17.38 -22.02 18.67
C PRO A 12 17.12 -20.55 19.07
N ASP A 13 17.09 -19.63 18.12
CA ASP A 13 16.91 -18.19 18.30
C ASP A 13 15.49 -17.69 17.94
N ILE A 14 14.60 -18.57 17.47
CA ILE A 14 13.23 -18.22 17.10
C ILE A 14 12.25 -19.05 17.93
N GLU A 15 11.48 -18.36 18.75
CA GLU A 15 10.48 -18.99 19.61
C GLU A 15 9.06 -18.57 19.21
N PHE A 16 8.21 -19.56 18.94
CA PHE A 16 6.79 -19.36 18.66
C PHE A 16 6.00 -19.36 19.96
N ARG A 17 5.90 -18.19 20.59
CA ARG A 17 5.12 -18.03 21.83
C ARG A 17 3.68 -17.64 21.52
N LYS A 18 2.72 -18.28 22.20
CA LYS A 18 1.44 -17.62 22.52
C LYS A 18 1.81 -16.31 23.22
N GLY A 19 1.41 -15.16 22.67
CA GLY A 19 1.95 -13.88 23.12
C GLY A 19 1.82 -13.66 24.64
N LYS A 20 2.91 -13.84 25.40
CA LYS A 20 2.99 -13.60 26.87
C LYS A 20 2.81 -12.13 27.28
N ALA A 21 2.82 -11.18 26.33
CA ALA A 21 2.66 -9.75 26.57
C ALA A 21 1.19 -9.27 26.60
N SER A 22 0.24 -10.20 26.66
CA SER A 22 -1.20 -9.90 26.78
C SER A 22 -1.61 -9.38 28.17
N GLU A 23 -0.78 -9.60 29.21
CA GLU A 23 -1.21 -9.35 30.61
C GLU A 23 -0.34 -8.34 31.38
N ASP A 24 0.95 -8.15 31.04
CA ASP A 24 1.82 -7.24 31.82
C ASP A 24 2.53 -6.18 30.95
N PRO A 25 2.07 -4.91 30.98
CA PRO A 25 2.70 -3.79 30.28
C PRO A 25 4.12 -3.44 30.74
N LYS A 26 4.55 -3.85 31.95
CA LYS A 26 5.82 -3.43 32.57
C LYS A 26 7.03 -4.24 32.10
N LYS A 27 6.81 -5.40 31.47
CA LYS A 27 7.90 -6.29 30.99
C LYS A 27 8.35 -6.02 29.54
N ARG A 28 7.96 -4.89 28.96
CA ARG A 28 8.34 -4.49 27.59
C ARG A 28 9.83 -4.12 27.52
N ARG A 29 10.70 -5.06 27.15
CA ARG A 29 12.10 -4.77 26.77
C ARG A 29 12.20 -4.32 25.31
N THR A 30 13.11 -3.39 25.02
CA THR A 30 13.26 -2.66 23.75
C THR A 30 13.92 -3.41 22.59
N SER A 31 14.34 -4.66 22.76
CA SER A 31 15.11 -5.40 21.73
C SER A 31 14.47 -6.69 21.20
N ALA A 32 13.20 -6.98 21.49
CA ALA A 32 12.51 -8.15 20.94
C ALA A 32 11.13 -7.77 20.38
N TRP A 33 10.95 -7.94 19.07
CA TRP A 33 9.72 -7.65 18.35
C TRP A 33 8.61 -8.61 18.79
N GLN A 34 7.52 -8.07 19.37
CA GLN A 34 6.39 -8.84 19.92
C GLN A 34 5.04 -8.24 19.48
N PHE A 35 4.09 -9.12 19.16
CA PHE A 35 2.77 -8.85 18.56
C PHE A 35 1.63 -8.71 19.59
N ASN A 36 0.55 -7.99 19.23
CA ASN A 36 -0.67 -7.76 20.02
C ASN A 36 -1.93 -8.02 19.17
N PRO A 37 -2.81 -8.98 19.53
CA PRO A 37 -4.05 -9.27 18.80
C PRO A 37 -5.26 -8.37 19.15
N ARG A 38 -5.13 -7.42 20.09
CA ARG A 38 -6.19 -6.46 20.45
C ARG A 38 -5.88 -5.00 20.13
N ARG A 39 -4.70 -4.66 19.59
CA ARG A 39 -4.39 -3.32 19.04
C ARG A 39 -3.31 -3.39 17.94
N PRO A 40 -3.43 -2.62 16.83
CA PRO A 40 -2.38 -2.54 15.82
C PRO A 40 -1.04 -2.15 16.43
N VAL A 41 -0.02 -2.93 16.05
CA VAL A 41 1.38 -2.87 16.47
C VAL A 41 1.99 -1.49 16.17
N CYS A 42 2.77 -0.99 17.15
CA CYS A 42 3.57 0.25 17.16
C CYS A 42 2.84 1.61 17.20
N LYS A 43 2.98 2.32 18.35
CA LYS A 43 2.59 3.73 18.54
C LYS A 43 3.35 4.74 17.65
N SER A 44 4.41 4.34 16.96
CA SER A 44 5.20 5.19 16.06
C SER A 44 5.16 4.78 14.59
N ALA A 45 4.42 3.72 14.24
CA ALA A 45 4.34 3.24 12.85
C ALA A 45 2.91 3.07 12.33
N ARG A 46 1.87 3.52 13.04
CA ARG A 46 0.60 3.77 12.34
C ARG A 46 0.83 4.92 11.37
N GLY A 47 0.38 4.77 10.12
CA GLY A 47 0.22 5.94 9.26
C GLY A 47 -0.49 7.01 10.09
N LYS A 48 0.00 8.25 10.06
CA LYS A 48 -0.67 9.38 10.69
C LYS A 48 -2.03 9.53 10.02
N LEU A 49 -3.03 8.77 10.48
CA LEU A 49 -4.43 9.01 10.15
C LEU A 49 -4.82 10.14 11.10
N ASN A 50 -4.47 11.36 10.68
CA ASN A 50 -5.07 12.54 11.26
C ASN A 50 -6.56 12.43 10.94
N LEU A 51 -7.39 12.42 11.99
CA LEU A 51 -8.83 12.36 11.84
C LEU A 51 -9.27 13.79 11.65
N VAL A 52 -9.88 13.99 10.50
CA VAL A 52 -10.00 15.26 9.83
C VAL A 52 -11.47 15.35 9.48
N ASP A 53 -12.19 16.15 10.25
CA ASP A 53 -13.59 16.41 9.94
C ASP A 53 -13.68 17.07 8.55
N ALA A 54 -14.51 16.48 7.68
CA ALA A 54 -14.65 16.89 6.29
C ALA A 54 -15.40 18.23 6.15
N ASP A 55 -16.25 18.56 7.12
CA ASP A 55 -17.06 19.78 7.12
C ASP A 55 -16.39 20.90 7.94
N THR A 56 -15.83 20.59 9.11
CA THR A 56 -15.33 21.62 10.04
C THR A 56 -13.85 21.95 9.89
N GLY A 57 -13.03 21.04 9.38
CA GLY A 57 -11.60 21.34 9.25
C GLY A 57 -10.77 21.14 10.49
N GLU A 58 -11.28 20.44 11.50
CA GLU A 58 -10.52 20.12 12.70
C GLU A 58 -9.74 18.82 12.50
N SER A 59 -8.42 18.86 12.73
CA SER A 59 -7.54 17.69 12.71
C SER A 59 -7.21 17.37 14.14
N VAL A 60 -7.64 16.22 14.65
CA VAL A 60 -7.28 15.80 15.99
C VAL A 60 -6.48 14.52 15.93
N SER A 61 -5.27 14.57 16.50
CA SER A 61 -4.53 13.34 16.77
C SER A 61 -5.26 12.57 17.87
N PHE A 62 -5.46 11.27 17.69
CA PHE A 62 -6.09 10.41 18.70
C PHE A 62 -5.45 10.55 20.10
N THR A 63 -4.15 10.86 20.13
CA THR A 63 -3.39 11.11 21.37
C THR A 63 -3.72 12.47 22.00
N THR A 64 -4.05 13.49 21.20
CA THR A 64 -4.44 14.84 21.66
C THR A 64 -5.84 14.83 22.25
N LEU A 65 -6.78 14.09 21.63
CA LEU A 65 -8.14 13.88 22.11
C LEU A 65 -8.16 13.24 23.52
N LEU A 66 -7.30 12.24 23.74
CA LEU A 66 -7.17 11.57 25.05
C LEU A 66 -6.51 12.45 26.13
N LYS A 67 -5.70 13.43 25.73
CA LYS A 67 -5.03 14.36 26.65
C LYS A 67 -5.90 15.56 27.02
N GLY A 68 -6.90 15.89 26.20
CA GLY A 68 -7.75 17.07 26.33
C GLY A 68 -8.97 16.93 27.24
N ASN A 69 -9.19 15.79 27.89
CA ASN A 69 -10.33 15.57 28.81
C ASN A 69 -10.19 16.29 30.17
N GLY A 70 -9.57 17.46 30.16
CA GLY A 70 -9.54 18.45 31.24
C GLY A 70 -9.81 19.86 30.72
N LYS A 71 -11.01 20.07 30.14
CA LYS A 71 -11.69 21.34 29.74
C LYS A 71 -11.38 21.99 28.35
N ALA A 72 -12.40 21.87 27.48
CA ALA A 72 -13.01 22.78 26.46
C ALA A 72 -12.19 23.29 25.23
N PRO A 73 -12.82 23.50 24.03
CA PRO A 73 -13.96 24.43 23.80
C PRO A 73 -15.23 23.81 23.17
N GLY A 74 -16.34 24.54 23.30
CA GLY A 74 -17.71 24.13 23.02
C GLY A 74 -18.13 24.18 21.55
N HIS A 75 -17.44 23.40 20.72
CA HIS A 75 -17.99 22.95 19.45
C HIS A 75 -18.24 21.45 19.60
N ALA A 76 -19.49 21.02 19.47
CA ALA A 76 -19.83 19.61 19.39
C ALA A 76 -19.31 19.08 18.05
N ILE A 77 -18.03 18.70 18.02
CA ILE A 77 -17.44 18.08 16.84
C ILE A 77 -17.93 16.63 16.82
N ASP A 78 -18.83 16.30 15.90
CA ASP A 78 -19.44 14.96 15.73
C ASP A 78 -18.44 13.91 15.17
N VAL A 79 -17.16 14.04 15.53
CA VAL A 79 -16.02 13.20 15.12
C VAL A 79 -16.22 11.74 15.54
N GLU A 80 -16.89 11.50 16.67
CA GLU A 80 -17.17 10.14 17.15
C GLU A 80 -18.12 9.38 16.22
N LYS A 81 -19.16 10.03 15.69
CA LYS A 81 -20.09 9.42 14.73
C LYS A 81 -19.36 9.07 13.42
N ARG A 82 -18.60 10.01 12.85
CA ARG A 82 -17.86 9.82 11.58
C ARG A 82 -16.75 8.77 11.67
N GLN A 83 -16.07 8.67 12.81
CA GLN A 83 -15.10 7.60 13.06
C GLN A 83 -15.77 6.24 13.23
N THR A 84 -16.93 6.21 13.88
CA THR A 84 -17.73 5.00 14.02
C THR A 84 -18.16 4.53 12.64
N ASP A 85 -18.62 5.44 11.78
CA ASP A 85 -19.00 5.13 10.40
C ASP A 85 -17.82 4.60 9.59
N LEU A 86 -16.65 5.26 9.61
CA LEU A 86 -15.46 4.77 8.91
C LEU A 86 -15.03 3.40 9.43
N LYS A 87 -14.98 3.20 10.76
CA LYS A 87 -14.64 1.90 11.36
C LYS A 87 -15.66 0.83 10.99
N GLN A 88 -16.95 1.16 10.96
CA GLN A 88 -18.01 0.25 10.56
C GLN A 88 -17.88 -0.12 9.09
N ARG A 89 -17.62 0.85 8.20
CA ARG A 89 -17.36 0.61 6.77
C ARG A 89 -16.15 -0.28 6.56
N GLU A 90 -15.04 -0.02 7.25
CA GLU A 90 -13.85 -0.87 7.16
C GLU A 90 -14.09 -2.26 7.73
N LYS A 91 -14.81 -2.38 8.85
CA LYS A 91 -15.20 -3.67 9.42
C LYS A 91 -16.12 -4.45 8.48
N ALA A 92 -17.09 -3.79 7.86
CA ALA A 92 -18.01 -4.39 6.91
C ALA A 92 -17.27 -4.87 5.64
N PHE A 93 -16.36 -4.05 5.11
CA PHE A 93 -15.49 -4.43 4.00
C PHE A 93 -14.64 -5.66 4.33
N LEU A 94 -13.89 -5.61 5.44
CA LEU A 94 -13.02 -6.72 5.87
C LEU A 94 -13.82 -7.96 6.24
N GLY A 95 -15.07 -7.82 6.70
CA GLY A 95 -15.97 -8.94 6.98
C GLY A 95 -16.38 -9.75 5.74
N LYS A 96 -16.21 -9.20 4.53
CA LYS A 96 -16.42 -9.93 3.26
C LYS A 96 -15.22 -10.76 2.84
N VAL A 97 -14.05 -10.52 3.43
CA VAL A 97 -12.83 -11.28 3.22
C VAL A 97 -12.87 -12.50 4.15
N THR A 98 -12.64 -13.70 3.62
CA THR A 98 -12.60 -14.91 4.45
C THR A 98 -11.38 -14.93 5.35
N ARG A 99 -11.24 -15.98 6.16
CA ARG A 99 -9.97 -16.27 6.84
C ARG A 99 -8.84 -16.45 5.81
N GLY A 100 -7.64 -16.06 6.22
CA GLY A 100 -6.42 -16.22 5.45
C GLY A 100 -6.11 -17.67 5.18
N HIS A 101 -5.55 -17.96 4.00
CA HIS A 101 -5.15 -19.31 3.60
C HIS A 101 -3.66 -19.33 3.30
N MET A 102 -2.93 -20.23 3.97
CA MET A 102 -1.54 -20.52 3.68
C MET A 102 -1.41 -22.00 3.33
N HIS A 103 -0.83 -22.32 2.18
CA HIS A 103 -0.63 -23.71 1.78
C HIS A 103 0.48 -24.39 2.60
N ILE A 104 0.26 -25.63 3.03
CA ILE A 104 1.20 -26.38 3.91
C ILE A 104 2.57 -26.64 3.25
N ASN A 105 2.65 -26.61 1.91
CA ASN A 105 3.91 -26.71 1.17
C ASN A 105 4.91 -25.61 1.55
N LEU A 106 4.45 -24.45 2.01
CA LEU A 106 5.35 -23.45 2.58
C LEU A 106 6.14 -24.04 3.76
N VAL A 107 5.45 -24.69 4.69
CA VAL A 107 6.07 -25.26 5.89
C VAL A 107 7.07 -26.35 5.53
N LYS A 108 6.73 -27.21 4.56
CA LYS A 108 7.66 -28.22 4.01
C LYS A 108 8.89 -27.57 3.39
N ALA A 109 8.71 -26.51 2.61
CA ALA A 109 9.81 -25.80 1.97
C ALA A 109 10.69 -25.05 2.97
N LEU A 110 10.11 -24.56 4.06
CA LEU A 110 10.89 -23.96 5.14
C LEU A 110 11.77 -25.03 5.79
N ARG A 111 11.22 -26.18 6.19
CA ARG A 111 11.98 -27.25 6.88
C ARG A 111 13.24 -27.74 6.14
N ILE A 112 13.25 -27.70 4.81
CA ILE A 112 14.34 -28.24 3.98
C ILE A 112 15.48 -27.22 3.80
N ARG A 113 15.26 -25.94 4.12
CA ARG A 113 16.23 -24.88 3.81
C ARG A 113 17.16 -24.56 5.00
N GLU A 114 18.42 -24.33 4.69
CA GLU A 114 19.39 -23.84 5.67
C GLU A 114 19.09 -22.39 6.14
N PRO A 115 19.22 -22.09 7.46
CA PRO A 115 18.74 -20.80 7.98
C PRO A 115 19.62 -19.58 7.71
N ASP A 116 19.40 -18.92 6.58
CA ASP A 116 19.94 -17.58 6.28
C ASP A 116 19.13 -16.42 6.91
N THR A 117 19.64 -15.18 6.84
CA THR A 117 18.98 -13.99 7.39
C THR A 117 17.57 -13.73 6.83
N TYR A 118 17.35 -14.00 5.54
CA TYR A 118 16.05 -13.85 4.87
C TYR A 118 15.08 -14.98 5.23
N TYR A 119 15.59 -16.20 5.37
CA TYR A 119 14.86 -17.36 5.87
C TYR A 119 14.32 -17.13 7.28
N ARG A 120 15.17 -16.59 8.18
CA ARG A 120 14.76 -16.20 9.53
C ARG A 120 13.63 -15.17 9.52
N ALA A 121 13.64 -14.21 8.61
CA ALA A 121 12.56 -13.23 8.45
C ALA A 121 11.25 -13.90 8.01
N GLY A 122 11.32 -14.85 7.08
CA GLY A 122 10.15 -15.63 6.64
C GLY A 122 9.51 -16.42 7.78
N ILE A 123 10.31 -17.12 8.58
CA ILE A 123 9.83 -17.88 9.75
C ILE A 123 9.23 -16.95 10.81
N ARG A 124 9.84 -15.78 11.07
CA ARG A 124 9.32 -14.79 12.01
C ARG A 124 7.96 -14.24 11.59
N SER A 125 7.68 -14.12 10.28
CA SER A 125 6.38 -13.66 9.79
C SER A 125 5.22 -14.61 10.14
N LEU A 126 5.51 -15.90 10.36
CA LEU A 126 4.51 -16.92 10.72
C LEU A 126 3.97 -16.75 12.13
N ASN A 127 4.56 -15.88 12.96
CA ASN A 127 3.96 -15.48 14.23
C ASN A 127 2.55 -14.86 14.05
N HIS A 128 2.27 -14.24 12.89
CA HIS A 128 0.92 -13.76 12.57
C HIS A 128 -0.09 -14.89 12.37
N LEU A 129 0.38 -16.12 12.19
CA LEU A 129 -0.41 -17.31 11.95
C LEU A 129 -0.51 -18.21 13.18
N TYR A 130 -0.14 -17.72 14.37
CA TYR A 130 -0.03 -18.53 15.60
C TYR A 130 -1.32 -19.31 15.93
N ASN A 131 -2.49 -18.69 15.75
CA ASN A 131 -3.80 -19.35 15.95
C ASN A 131 -4.31 -20.08 14.70
N GLY A 132 -3.44 -20.29 13.71
CA GLY A 132 -3.76 -20.96 12.46
C GLY A 132 -4.17 -22.41 12.69
N ARG A 133 -5.22 -22.84 12.01
CA ARG A 133 -5.75 -24.20 12.07
C ARG A 133 -5.48 -24.89 10.75
N ILE A 134 -5.06 -26.15 10.81
CA ILE A 134 -4.86 -26.95 9.60
C ILE A 134 -6.23 -27.48 9.16
N GLU A 135 -6.58 -27.16 7.92
CA GLU A 135 -7.81 -27.56 7.25
C GLU A 135 -7.44 -28.09 5.85
N GLY A 136 -7.33 -29.41 5.73
CA GLY A 136 -6.87 -30.08 4.51
C GLY A 136 -5.43 -29.70 4.16
N GLN A 137 -5.23 -29.13 2.97
CA GLN A 137 -3.91 -28.70 2.46
C GLN A 137 -3.52 -27.29 2.91
N TYR A 138 -4.42 -26.58 3.60
CA TYR A 138 -4.24 -25.19 4.00
C TYR A 138 -4.17 -25.05 5.51
N VAL A 139 -3.55 -23.95 5.93
CA VAL A 139 -3.67 -23.39 7.26
C VAL A 139 -4.55 -22.16 7.16
N THR A 140 -5.69 -22.20 7.85
CA THR A 140 -6.63 -21.09 7.95
C THR A 140 -6.33 -20.24 9.16
N TYR A 141 -6.29 -18.91 8.98
CA TYR A 141 -5.88 -18.00 10.05
C TYR A 141 -6.66 -16.69 9.98
N ASP A 142 -6.71 -15.99 11.11
CA ASP A 142 -7.36 -14.68 11.16
C ASP A 142 -6.40 -13.64 10.62
N HIS A 143 -6.88 -12.78 9.72
CA HIS A 143 -6.04 -11.77 9.11
C HIS A 143 -5.51 -10.76 10.12
N HIS A 144 -4.27 -10.34 9.87
CA HIS A 144 -3.73 -9.13 10.48
C HIS A 144 -3.43 -8.09 9.43
N TYR A 145 -4.42 -7.24 9.18
CA TYR A 145 -4.33 -6.18 8.19
C TYR A 145 -3.82 -4.87 8.79
N ARG A 146 -2.91 -4.21 8.08
CA ARG A 146 -2.50 -2.83 8.36
C ARG A 146 -2.99 -1.92 7.24
N LEU A 147 -3.84 -0.96 7.61
CA LEU A 147 -4.19 0.13 6.71
C LEU A 147 -2.98 1.04 6.52
N THR A 148 -2.56 1.22 5.27
CA THR A 148 -1.42 2.07 4.90
C THR A 148 -1.85 3.25 4.03
N PHE A 149 -0.89 4.07 3.63
CA PHE A 149 -1.11 5.28 2.85
C PHE A 149 -1.96 5.01 1.60
N GLY A 150 -2.98 5.85 1.37
CA GLY A 150 -3.93 5.70 0.28
C GLY A 150 -4.98 4.60 0.47
N GLY A 151 -5.04 3.97 1.64
CA GLY A 151 -6.06 2.99 1.97
C GLY A 151 -5.68 1.53 1.74
N ARG A 152 -4.40 1.26 1.48
CA ARG A 152 -3.94 -0.08 1.11
C ARG A 152 -3.90 -1.01 2.30
N TYR A 153 -4.60 -2.12 2.17
CA TYR A 153 -4.48 -3.28 3.04
C TYR A 153 -3.56 -4.32 2.41
N TYR A 154 -2.86 -5.05 3.27
CA TYR A 154 -2.14 -6.23 2.84
C TYR A 154 -2.02 -7.22 4.00
N ASP A 155 -2.00 -8.51 3.65
CA ASP A 155 -1.75 -9.57 4.62
C ASP A 155 -0.28 -9.53 5.08
N GLN A 156 -0.04 -9.26 6.36
CA GLN A 156 1.31 -9.13 6.90
C GLN A 156 2.08 -10.44 6.93
N ALA A 157 1.41 -11.57 7.17
CA ALA A 157 2.06 -12.87 7.17
C ALA A 157 2.65 -13.13 5.79
N PHE A 158 1.89 -12.79 4.75
CA PHE A 158 2.34 -12.95 3.38
C PHE A 158 3.38 -11.90 2.95
N GLN A 159 3.14 -10.60 3.18
CA GLN A 159 3.99 -9.56 2.60
C GLN A 159 5.42 -9.57 3.12
N ASN A 160 5.59 -10.02 4.37
CA ASN A 160 6.89 -10.09 5.02
C ASN A 160 7.71 -11.32 4.60
N LEU A 161 7.13 -12.24 3.81
CA LEU A 161 7.86 -13.40 3.30
C LEU A 161 8.85 -12.99 2.20
N PRO A 162 10.01 -13.67 2.12
CA PRO A 162 10.84 -13.65 0.93
C PRO A 162 10.05 -14.04 -0.33
N ASN A 163 10.37 -13.42 -1.47
CA ASN A 163 9.62 -13.61 -2.72
C ASN A 163 9.55 -15.07 -3.18
N GLU A 164 10.61 -15.85 -2.97
CA GLU A 164 10.66 -17.28 -3.30
C GLU A 164 9.64 -18.13 -2.52
N PHE A 165 9.22 -17.67 -1.35
CA PHE A 165 8.24 -18.35 -0.50
C PHE A 165 6.81 -17.89 -0.75
N LYS A 166 6.62 -16.71 -1.37
CA LYS A 166 5.29 -16.16 -1.67
C LYS A 166 4.47 -17.09 -2.59
N ALA A 167 5.10 -17.69 -3.60
CA ALA A 167 4.45 -18.68 -4.47
C ALA A 167 4.03 -19.95 -3.70
N LYS A 168 4.90 -20.45 -2.81
CA LYS A 168 4.60 -21.62 -1.98
C LYS A 168 3.51 -21.35 -0.93
N PHE A 169 3.43 -20.12 -0.44
CA PHE A 169 2.37 -19.68 0.48
C PHE A 169 0.99 -19.76 -0.17
N ARG A 170 0.89 -19.34 -1.45
CA ARG A 170 -0.37 -19.22 -2.20
C ARG A 170 -0.67 -20.43 -3.08
N THR A 171 0.08 -21.52 -2.98
CA THR A 171 -0.11 -22.68 -3.86
C THR A 171 -1.57 -23.17 -3.86
N GLY A 172 -2.11 -23.42 -5.06
CA GLY A 172 -3.51 -23.83 -5.26
C GLY A 172 -4.54 -22.71 -5.08
N LEU A 173 -4.12 -21.47 -4.80
CA LEU A 173 -4.98 -20.28 -4.77
C LEU A 173 -4.79 -19.45 -6.04
N LEU A 174 -5.80 -18.68 -6.40
CA LEU A 174 -5.75 -17.77 -7.55
C LEU A 174 -5.25 -16.40 -7.10
N ASN A 175 -4.05 -16.02 -7.57
CA ASN A 175 -3.43 -14.74 -7.26
C ASN A 175 -3.76 -13.70 -8.32
N TYR A 176 -4.68 -12.80 -8.02
CA TYR A 176 -5.11 -11.75 -8.94
C TYR A 176 -4.39 -10.44 -8.67
N ASP A 177 -3.90 -9.79 -9.73
CA ASP A 177 -3.33 -8.44 -9.66
C ASP A 177 -3.88 -7.56 -10.76
N ILE A 178 -3.97 -6.25 -10.48
CA ILE A 178 -4.39 -5.26 -11.47
C ILE A 178 -3.26 -5.07 -12.50
N GLU A 179 -3.57 -5.35 -13.76
CA GLU A 179 -2.61 -5.21 -14.84
C GLU A 179 -2.20 -3.74 -15.01
N ALA A 180 -0.88 -3.51 -14.98
CA ALA A 180 -0.31 -2.17 -15.09
C ALA A 180 -0.97 -1.17 -14.13
N CYS A 181 -1.29 -1.60 -12.90
CA CYS A 181 -2.09 -0.88 -11.90
C CYS A 181 -1.88 0.65 -11.90
N ASN A 182 -0.64 1.11 -11.78
CA ASN A 182 -0.32 2.54 -11.79
C ASN A 182 -0.84 3.28 -13.03
N LEU A 183 -0.71 2.70 -14.23
CA LEU A 183 -1.19 3.31 -15.48
C LEU A 183 -2.72 3.30 -15.57
N ALA A 184 -3.36 2.22 -15.11
CA ALA A 184 -4.82 2.13 -15.06
C ALA A 184 -5.40 3.19 -14.12
N CYS A 185 -4.83 3.34 -12.93
CA CYS A 185 -5.21 4.36 -11.95
C CYS A 185 -5.00 5.78 -12.48
N LEU A 186 -3.86 6.07 -13.12
CA LEU A 186 -3.62 7.36 -13.75
C LEU A 186 -4.64 7.69 -14.84
N ASN A 187 -4.91 6.73 -15.74
CA ASN A 187 -5.88 6.93 -16.82
C ASN A 187 -7.30 7.10 -16.28
N HIS A 188 -7.64 6.50 -15.14
CA HIS A 188 -8.89 6.77 -14.45
C HIS A 188 -8.93 8.20 -13.92
N LEU A 189 -7.90 8.64 -13.18
CA LEU A 189 -7.81 10.00 -12.67
C LEU A 189 -7.84 11.05 -13.78
N PHE A 190 -7.11 10.85 -14.88
CA PHE A 190 -7.13 11.77 -16.01
C PHE A 190 -8.54 11.92 -16.59
N ARG A 191 -9.29 10.82 -16.75
CA ARG A 191 -10.68 10.91 -17.20
C ARG A 191 -11.58 11.58 -16.17
N GLN A 192 -11.47 11.20 -14.91
CA GLN A 192 -12.29 11.73 -13.82
C GLN A 192 -12.15 13.25 -13.67
N TYR A 193 -10.92 13.75 -13.82
CA TYR A 193 -10.62 15.18 -13.75
C TYR A 193 -10.55 15.85 -15.13
N ASP A 194 -10.97 15.17 -16.20
CA ASP A 194 -11.05 15.72 -17.57
C ASP A 194 -9.68 16.26 -18.11
N VAL A 195 -8.58 15.60 -17.75
CA VAL A 195 -7.26 15.84 -18.35
C VAL A 195 -7.19 15.09 -19.67
N ASP A 196 -7.01 15.82 -20.79
CA ASP A 196 -6.84 15.24 -22.13
C ASP A 196 -5.47 14.57 -22.30
N TYR A 197 -5.30 13.43 -21.63
CA TYR A 197 -4.12 12.61 -21.72
C TYR A 197 -4.44 11.16 -21.36
N ARG A 198 -3.80 10.22 -22.07
CA ARG A 198 -3.88 8.79 -21.78
C ARG A 198 -2.51 8.16 -21.87
N VAL A 199 -2.08 7.53 -20.79
CA VAL A 199 -0.87 6.69 -20.79
C VAL A 199 -1.17 5.41 -21.57
N LYS A 200 -0.45 5.22 -22.68
CA LYS A 200 -0.54 4.00 -23.49
C LYS A 200 0.24 2.87 -22.82
N SER A 201 -0.30 1.65 -22.81
CA SER A 201 0.38 0.46 -22.29
C SER A 201 1.65 0.11 -23.08
N SER A 202 1.74 0.56 -24.33
CA SER A 202 2.92 0.44 -25.20
C SER A 202 4.16 1.16 -24.67
N ILE A 203 4.03 2.03 -23.66
CA ILE A 203 5.16 2.74 -23.03
C ILE A 203 6.29 1.79 -22.64
N TYR A 204 5.96 0.62 -22.08
CA TYR A 204 6.98 -0.35 -21.68
C TYR A 204 7.71 -0.96 -22.87
N LYS A 205 6.98 -1.27 -23.96
CA LYS A 205 7.56 -1.80 -25.20
C LYS A 205 8.51 -0.77 -25.82
N THR A 206 8.06 0.47 -25.97
CA THR A 206 8.90 1.57 -26.49
C THR A 206 10.16 1.80 -25.66
N MET A 207 10.05 1.75 -24.33
CA MET A 207 11.22 1.87 -23.46
C MET A 207 12.20 0.71 -23.64
N MET A 208 11.71 -0.53 -23.70
CA MET A 208 12.57 -1.70 -23.88
C MET A 208 13.31 -1.62 -25.22
N GLU A 209 12.62 -1.29 -26.31
CA GLU A 209 13.20 -1.14 -27.64
C GLU A 209 14.25 -0.02 -27.70
N HIS A 210 14.01 1.10 -27.03
CA HIS A 210 14.95 2.24 -27.07
C HIS A 210 16.17 2.05 -26.15
N THR A 211 16.00 1.38 -25.02
CA THR A 211 17.01 1.36 -23.94
C THR A 211 17.69 0.01 -23.74
N GLY A 212 17.14 -1.07 -24.29
CA GLY A 212 17.58 -2.44 -24.00
C GLY A 212 17.28 -2.91 -22.57
N LEU A 213 16.60 -2.10 -21.76
CA LEU A 213 16.24 -2.46 -20.39
C LEU A 213 15.13 -3.52 -20.37
N THR A 214 15.11 -4.32 -19.31
CA THR A 214 14.04 -5.30 -19.06
C THR A 214 12.72 -4.60 -18.70
N ARG A 215 11.58 -5.29 -18.93
CA ARG A 215 10.25 -4.79 -18.54
C ARG A 215 10.18 -4.39 -17.06
N LYS A 216 10.86 -5.13 -16.17
CA LYS A 216 10.90 -4.85 -14.73
C LYS A 216 11.60 -3.51 -14.43
N GLN A 217 12.72 -3.24 -15.10
CA GLN A 217 13.46 -1.98 -14.97
C GLN A 217 12.65 -0.81 -15.55
N CYS A 218 12.04 -0.98 -16.73
CA CYS A 218 11.14 0.01 -17.33
C CYS A 218 9.96 0.34 -16.42
N LYS A 219 9.29 -0.68 -15.83
CA LYS A 219 8.24 -0.48 -14.83
C LYS A 219 8.71 0.36 -13.65
N GLN A 220 9.92 0.09 -13.14
CA GLN A 220 10.48 0.84 -12.03
C GLN A 220 10.78 2.31 -12.39
N MET A 221 11.24 2.58 -13.61
CA MET A 221 11.42 3.95 -14.12
C MET A 221 10.08 4.69 -14.19
N VAL A 222 9.07 4.11 -14.86
CA VAL A 222 7.73 4.72 -14.98
C VAL A 222 7.12 5.00 -13.61
N HIS A 223 7.15 4.01 -12.72
CA HIS A 223 6.63 4.15 -11.35
C HIS A 223 7.34 5.28 -10.61
N THR A 224 8.68 5.25 -10.55
CA THR A 224 9.47 6.27 -9.83
C THR A 224 9.23 7.68 -10.37
N THR A 225 9.12 7.84 -11.68
CA THR A 225 8.87 9.13 -12.33
C THR A 225 7.43 9.61 -12.12
N THR A 226 6.45 8.72 -12.16
CA THR A 226 5.03 9.05 -11.85
C THR A 226 4.92 9.66 -10.46
N TYR A 227 5.43 8.97 -9.43
CA TYR A 227 5.43 9.45 -8.04
C TYR A 227 6.43 10.59 -7.78
N ARG A 228 7.05 11.15 -8.83
CA ARG A 228 7.82 12.41 -8.79
C ARG A 228 7.19 13.47 -9.69
N ILE A 229 5.91 13.33 -10.02
CA ILE A 229 5.15 14.25 -10.87
C ILE A 229 5.88 14.44 -12.21
N GLY A 230 6.27 13.33 -12.85
CA GLY A 230 6.97 13.37 -14.13
C GLY A 230 8.43 13.85 -14.08
N ARG A 231 8.95 14.27 -12.92
CA ARG A 231 10.34 14.77 -12.83
C ARG A 231 11.36 13.63 -12.93
N VAL A 232 12.35 13.81 -13.80
CA VAL A 232 13.48 12.90 -13.97
C VAL A 232 14.76 13.60 -13.51
N THR A 233 15.46 12.99 -12.55
CA THR A 233 16.77 13.46 -12.11
C THR A 233 17.82 12.98 -13.11
N ILE A 234 18.52 13.90 -13.77
CA ILE A 234 19.64 13.57 -14.67
C ILE A 234 20.92 13.55 -13.83
N GLY A 235 21.22 12.37 -13.29
CA GLY A 235 22.41 12.10 -12.47
C GLY A 235 22.52 10.60 -12.22
N VAL A 236 23.70 10.13 -11.80
CA VAL A 236 23.95 8.69 -11.56
C VAL A 236 24.36 8.38 -10.12
N ASN A 237 24.43 9.40 -9.27
CA ASN A 237 24.99 9.26 -7.92
C ASN A 237 23.99 8.63 -6.94
N ASP A 238 22.68 8.81 -7.17
CA ASP A 238 21.64 8.38 -6.25
C ASP A 238 20.32 8.01 -6.94
N GLY A 239 19.37 7.52 -6.15
CA GLY A 239 17.97 7.33 -6.54
C GLY A 239 17.78 6.45 -7.79
N LEU A 240 16.96 6.93 -8.73
CA LEU A 240 16.73 6.25 -10.01
C LEU A 240 17.99 6.24 -10.88
N GLY A 241 18.80 7.29 -10.78
CA GLY A 241 20.03 7.46 -11.52
C GLY A 241 21.05 6.36 -11.26
N ALA A 242 21.34 6.11 -9.98
CA ALA A 242 22.24 5.04 -9.56
C ALA A 242 21.74 3.65 -9.97
N LYS A 243 20.42 3.44 -10.03
CA LYS A 243 19.84 2.19 -10.53
C LYS A 243 20.06 2.02 -12.02
N VAL A 244 19.74 3.03 -12.82
CA VAL A 244 19.96 3.02 -14.28
C VAL A 244 21.44 2.81 -14.59
N TYR A 245 22.33 3.47 -13.85
CA TYR A 245 23.79 3.27 -13.95
C TYR A 245 24.18 1.79 -13.78
N LYS A 246 23.70 1.13 -12.73
CA LYS A 246 23.94 -0.30 -12.51
C LYS A 246 23.34 -1.17 -13.61
N TRP A 247 22.15 -0.84 -14.10
CA TRP A 247 21.50 -1.58 -15.19
C TRP A 247 22.25 -1.48 -16.51
N CYS A 248 22.99 -0.39 -16.73
CA CYS A 248 23.82 -0.17 -17.91
C CYS A 248 25.26 -0.66 -17.72
N GLY A 249 25.50 -1.66 -16.86
CA GLY A 249 26.83 -2.21 -16.62
C GLY A 249 27.82 -1.18 -16.06
N ASN A 250 27.34 -0.23 -15.26
CA ASN A 250 28.14 0.88 -14.72
C ASN A 250 28.71 1.83 -15.80
N SER A 251 28.05 1.94 -16.96
CA SER A 251 28.39 2.96 -17.96
C SER A 251 27.67 4.28 -17.66
N LYS A 252 28.43 5.29 -17.20
CA LYS A 252 27.88 6.64 -16.92
C LYS A 252 27.32 7.30 -18.18
N LYS A 253 27.98 7.10 -19.33
CA LYS A 253 27.57 7.66 -20.62
C LYS A 253 26.19 7.12 -21.04
N GLU A 254 26.02 5.81 -21.02
CA GLU A 254 24.74 5.18 -21.41
C GLU A 254 23.62 5.52 -20.42
N ALA A 255 23.91 5.51 -19.12
CA ALA A 255 22.92 5.87 -18.10
C ALA A 255 22.41 7.31 -18.27
N LEU A 256 23.31 8.28 -18.50
CA LEU A 256 22.90 9.67 -18.76
C LEU A 256 22.15 9.82 -20.08
N LYS A 257 22.50 9.06 -21.12
CA LYS A 257 21.78 9.03 -22.40
C LYS A 257 20.33 8.58 -22.18
N ILE A 258 20.12 7.47 -21.47
CA ILE A 258 18.79 6.95 -21.14
C ILE A 258 18.00 7.94 -20.29
N LEU A 259 18.59 8.53 -19.25
CA LEU A 259 17.89 9.48 -18.38
C LEU A 259 17.48 10.77 -19.12
N ARG A 260 18.32 11.29 -20.00
CA ARG A 260 18.00 12.47 -20.82
C ARG A 260 16.90 12.17 -21.83
N TRP A 261 16.97 11.01 -22.48
CA TRP A 261 15.90 10.56 -23.37
C TRP A 261 14.59 10.40 -22.60
N TRP A 262 14.61 9.71 -21.46
CA TRP A 262 13.44 9.49 -20.62
C TRP A 262 12.80 10.80 -20.16
N ASN A 263 13.61 11.79 -19.74
CA ASN A 263 13.13 13.11 -19.37
C ASN A 263 12.38 13.83 -20.51
N ARG A 264 12.85 13.69 -21.75
CA ARG A 264 12.14 14.25 -22.93
C ARG A 264 10.89 13.45 -23.26
N TYR A 265 11.02 12.13 -23.32
CA TYR A 265 9.93 11.22 -23.69
C TYR A 265 8.73 11.32 -22.73
N ILE A 266 8.99 11.52 -21.43
CA ILE A 266 7.95 11.61 -20.40
C ILE A 266 7.37 13.04 -20.25
N GLY A 267 7.86 14.01 -21.02
CA GLY A 267 7.41 15.41 -20.99
C GLY A 267 5.89 15.56 -21.06
N PRO A 268 5.18 14.91 -22.00
CA PRO A 268 3.72 14.95 -22.07
C PRO A 268 3.03 14.41 -20.81
N LEU A 269 3.53 13.31 -20.22
CA LEU A 269 2.99 12.78 -18.96
C LEU A 269 3.25 13.76 -17.82
N LYS A 270 4.41 14.42 -17.77
CA LYS A 270 4.71 15.44 -16.75
C LYS A 270 3.68 16.56 -16.80
N SER A 271 3.42 17.14 -17.98
CA SER A 271 2.40 18.18 -18.16
C SER A 271 1.02 17.69 -17.74
N ALA A 272 0.62 16.47 -18.13
CA ALA A 272 -0.65 15.89 -17.72
C ALA A 272 -0.78 15.69 -16.20
N LEU A 273 0.30 15.27 -15.51
CA LEU A 273 0.31 15.13 -14.05
C LEU A 273 0.22 16.48 -13.34
N GLU A 274 0.87 17.52 -13.86
CA GLU A 274 0.76 18.89 -13.35
C GLU A 274 -0.66 19.42 -13.54
N SER A 275 -1.26 19.25 -14.72
CA SER A 275 -2.66 19.60 -14.98
C SER A 275 -3.64 18.80 -14.12
N LEU A 276 -3.39 17.51 -13.88
CA LEU A 276 -4.21 16.70 -12.98
C LEU A 276 -4.23 17.28 -11.58
N LEU A 277 -3.07 17.60 -11.02
CA LEU A 277 -2.97 18.19 -9.68
C LEU A 277 -3.67 19.55 -9.61
N GLU A 278 -3.50 20.40 -10.61
CA GLU A 278 -4.21 21.68 -10.71
C GLU A 278 -5.72 21.48 -10.68
N ARG A 279 -6.24 20.54 -11.48
CA ARG A 279 -7.67 20.23 -11.54
C ARG A 279 -8.19 19.57 -10.26
N VAL A 280 -7.41 18.74 -9.59
CA VAL A 280 -7.73 18.19 -8.26
C VAL A 280 -7.86 19.33 -7.24
N HIS A 281 -6.88 20.23 -7.17
CA HIS A 281 -6.91 21.41 -6.31
C HIS A 281 -8.07 22.35 -6.63
N GLY A 282 -8.37 22.56 -7.91
CA GLY A 282 -9.47 23.40 -8.37
C GLY A 282 -10.84 22.83 -8.03
N THR A 283 -11.04 21.54 -8.31
CA THR A 283 -12.29 20.81 -8.00
C THR A 283 -12.52 20.76 -6.49
N HIS A 284 -11.46 20.45 -5.72
CA HIS A 284 -11.53 20.46 -4.26
C HIS A 284 -11.98 21.83 -3.74
N ARG A 285 -11.33 22.91 -4.15
CA ARG A 285 -11.68 24.27 -3.70
C ARG A 285 -13.11 24.67 -4.05
N LYS A 286 -13.64 24.27 -5.21
CA LYS A 286 -15.03 24.55 -5.63
C LYS A 286 -16.06 23.82 -4.78
N ASN A 287 -15.79 22.57 -4.43
CA ASN A 287 -16.74 21.69 -3.73
C ASN A 287 -16.56 21.72 -2.20
N CYS A 288 -15.50 22.36 -1.72
CA CYS A 288 -15.19 22.41 -0.31
C CYS A 288 -16.05 23.44 0.42
N SER A 289 -16.71 23.01 1.49
CA SER A 289 -17.63 23.84 2.30
C SER A 289 -16.95 24.97 3.06
N SER A 290 -15.62 24.91 3.28
CA SER A 290 -14.88 25.91 4.03
C SER A 290 -13.44 26.04 3.54
N PRO A 291 -12.90 27.27 3.38
CA PRO A 291 -11.49 27.51 3.08
C PRO A 291 -10.53 26.89 4.11
N ARG A 292 -10.98 26.69 5.35
CA ARG A 292 -10.20 25.99 6.38
C ARG A 292 -9.86 24.55 5.97
N ASN A 293 -10.59 23.96 5.02
CA ASN A 293 -10.45 22.55 4.63
C ASN A 293 -9.68 22.37 3.30
N TYR A 294 -9.17 23.44 2.71
CA TYR A 294 -8.41 23.38 1.44
C TYR A 294 -7.14 22.51 1.49
N HIS A 295 -6.66 22.18 2.69
CA HIS A 295 -5.51 21.30 2.89
C HIS A 295 -5.86 19.81 3.00
N ARG A 296 -7.14 19.45 2.92
CA ARG A 296 -7.67 18.11 3.22
C ARG A 296 -8.29 17.48 1.99
N TYR A 297 -7.74 16.36 1.52
CA TYR A 297 -8.16 15.74 0.27
C TYR A 297 -8.74 14.37 0.56
N ALA A 298 -9.95 14.11 0.07
CA ALA A 298 -10.52 12.77 0.05
C ALA A 298 -10.05 12.01 -1.20
N ASN A 299 -9.80 10.70 -1.08
CA ASN A 299 -9.59 9.83 -2.24
C ASN A 299 -10.84 8.97 -2.52
N GLU A 300 -10.80 8.16 -3.58
CA GLU A 300 -11.91 7.27 -3.98
C GLU A 300 -12.36 6.27 -2.91
N ALA A 301 -11.48 5.92 -1.95
CA ALA A 301 -11.83 5.05 -0.83
C ALA A 301 -12.49 5.82 0.34
N GLY A 302 -12.70 7.14 0.21
CA GLY A 302 -13.25 8.00 1.25
C GLY A 302 -12.26 8.34 2.37
N LEU A 303 -10.96 8.04 2.20
CA LEU A 303 -9.93 8.39 3.19
C LEU A 303 -9.47 9.81 2.98
N ILE A 304 -9.00 10.45 4.07
CA ILE A 304 -8.56 11.84 4.03
C ILE A 304 -7.04 11.97 4.20
N LEU A 305 -6.43 12.78 3.34
CA LEU A 305 -5.05 13.24 3.43
C LEU A 305 -4.99 14.69 3.91
N ASP A 306 -4.17 14.95 4.92
CA ASP A 306 -3.89 16.29 5.45
C ASP A 306 -2.52 16.79 4.96
N LEU A 307 -2.52 17.74 4.03
CA LEU A 307 -1.31 18.33 3.45
C LEU A 307 -0.61 19.34 4.38
N ASN A 308 -1.23 19.75 5.49
CA ASN A 308 -0.60 20.61 6.50
C ASN A 308 0.19 19.82 7.55
N SER A 309 0.18 18.50 7.49
CA SER A 309 0.99 17.65 8.37
C SER A 309 2.48 18.03 8.35
N GLU A 310 3.12 18.02 9.52
CA GLU A 310 4.55 18.31 9.74
C GLU A 310 5.48 17.55 8.79
N VAL A 311 5.08 16.36 8.35
CA VAL A 311 5.89 15.52 7.43
C VAL A 311 6.12 16.19 6.07
N TYR A 312 5.29 17.17 5.71
CA TYR A 312 5.38 17.95 4.48
C TYR A 312 5.97 19.34 4.69
N GLN A 313 6.20 19.76 5.94
CA GLN A 313 6.86 21.03 6.22
C GLN A 313 8.32 20.98 5.75
N ARG A 314 8.71 22.00 5.00
CA ARG A 314 10.07 22.18 4.48
C ARG A 314 10.43 23.64 4.63
N GLU A 315 11.72 23.92 4.85
CA GLU A 315 12.23 25.29 4.98
C GLU A 315 11.93 26.15 3.74
N LYS A 316 11.97 25.55 2.54
CA LYS A 316 11.70 26.24 1.28
C LYS A 316 10.29 25.93 0.77
N THR A 317 9.50 26.97 0.50
CA THR A 317 8.10 26.88 0.06
C THR A 317 7.91 26.01 -1.18
N HIS A 318 8.78 26.13 -2.19
CA HIS A 318 8.67 25.29 -3.40
C HIS A 318 8.96 23.81 -3.15
N HIS A 319 9.84 23.48 -2.20
CA HIS A 319 10.08 22.10 -1.77
C HIS A 319 8.90 21.55 -0.98
N GLN A 320 8.25 22.39 -0.17
CA GLN A 320 7.03 22.04 0.55
C GLN A 320 5.88 21.75 -0.42
N GLN A 321 5.63 22.65 -1.38
CA GLN A 321 4.57 22.46 -2.37
C GLN A 321 4.79 21.18 -3.18
N TYR A 322 6.01 20.96 -3.67
CA TYR A 322 6.35 19.73 -4.38
C TYR A 322 6.16 18.46 -3.52
N ALA A 323 6.52 18.50 -2.23
CA ALA A 323 6.31 17.36 -1.33
C ALA A 323 4.82 17.08 -1.11
N ARG A 324 4.00 18.13 -0.96
CA ARG A 324 2.54 18.05 -0.82
C ARG A 324 1.88 17.48 -2.07
N ASP A 325 2.21 18.03 -3.24
CA ASP A 325 1.66 17.56 -4.52
C ASP A 325 2.05 16.12 -4.82
N LYS A 326 3.28 15.73 -4.49
CA LYS A 326 3.73 14.34 -4.63
C LYS A 326 2.92 13.41 -3.73
N ALA A 327 2.67 13.82 -2.49
CA ALA A 327 1.87 13.05 -1.55
C ALA A 327 0.41 12.95 -2.02
N LEU A 328 -0.17 14.07 -2.49
CA LEU A 328 -1.53 14.11 -3.02
C LEU A 328 -1.68 13.19 -4.23
N LEU A 329 -0.80 13.29 -5.23
CA LEU A 329 -0.82 12.41 -6.40
C LEU A 329 -0.76 10.94 -5.98
N ALA A 330 0.16 10.60 -5.08
CA ALA A 330 0.30 9.23 -4.59
C ALA A 330 -0.97 8.74 -3.87
N PHE A 331 -1.60 9.62 -3.12
CA PHE A 331 -2.79 9.33 -2.34
C PHE A 331 -4.02 9.08 -3.21
N MET A 332 -4.18 9.88 -4.27
CA MET A 332 -5.24 9.72 -5.26
C MET A 332 -5.06 8.41 -6.04
N ILE A 333 -3.85 8.14 -6.55
CA ILE A 333 -3.55 6.90 -7.29
C ILE A 333 -3.87 5.66 -6.44
N CYS A 334 -3.34 5.61 -5.21
CA CYS A 334 -3.61 4.49 -4.30
C CYS A 334 -5.09 4.41 -3.89
N GLY A 335 -5.81 5.53 -3.85
CA GLY A 335 -7.24 5.55 -3.58
C GLY A 335 -8.05 4.84 -4.65
N VAL A 336 -7.77 5.15 -5.93
CA VAL A 336 -8.41 4.48 -7.08
C VAL A 336 -8.11 2.98 -7.06
N GLU A 337 -6.85 2.59 -6.84
CA GLU A 337 -6.45 1.18 -6.70
C GLU A 337 -7.30 0.47 -5.62
N GLN A 338 -7.45 1.09 -4.46
CA GLN A 338 -8.18 0.48 -3.35
C GLN A 338 -9.69 0.51 -3.52
N ALA A 339 -10.25 1.51 -4.19
CA ALA A 339 -11.66 1.52 -4.56
C ALA A 339 -11.98 0.33 -5.47
N TYR A 340 -11.15 0.06 -6.48
CA TYR A 340 -11.30 -1.11 -7.35
C TYR A 340 -11.20 -2.43 -6.56
N ILE A 341 -10.19 -2.58 -5.69
CA ILE A 341 -10.04 -3.79 -4.84
C ILE A 341 -11.26 -3.98 -3.93
N ARG A 342 -11.81 -2.90 -3.36
CA ARG A 342 -13.01 -2.97 -2.51
C ARG A 342 -14.25 -3.42 -3.28
N GLU A 343 -14.37 -3.02 -4.54
CA GLU A 343 -15.44 -3.48 -5.41
C GLU A 343 -15.27 -4.95 -5.79
N VAL A 344 -14.05 -5.39 -6.14
CA VAL A 344 -13.73 -6.81 -6.36
C VAL A 344 -14.15 -7.65 -5.15
N VAL A 345 -13.76 -7.26 -3.94
CA VAL A 345 -14.15 -7.99 -2.72
C VAL A 345 -15.67 -7.95 -2.51
N SER A 346 -16.31 -6.82 -2.82
CA SER A 346 -17.75 -6.67 -2.65
C SER A 346 -18.58 -7.54 -3.60
N LEU A 347 -18.10 -7.75 -4.83
CA LEU A 347 -18.70 -8.67 -5.81
C LEU A 347 -18.45 -10.14 -5.49
N ASN A 348 -17.48 -10.43 -4.61
CA ASN A 348 -17.03 -11.79 -4.31
C ASN A 348 -16.99 -12.07 -2.80
N PRO A 349 -18.12 -11.90 -2.07
CA PRO A 349 -18.16 -12.13 -0.64
C PRO A 349 -17.78 -13.58 -0.35
N GLY A 350 -16.84 -13.77 0.58
CA GLY A 350 -16.43 -15.12 0.99
C GLY A 350 -15.50 -15.87 0.02
N ARG A 351 -14.99 -15.22 -1.04
CA ARG A 351 -14.02 -15.86 -1.97
C ARG A 351 -12.62 -15.30 -1.87
N VAL A 352 -12.49 -14.01 -1.58
CA VAL A 352 -11.20 -13.37 -1.35
C VAL A 352 -10.70 -13.80 0.02
N CYS A 353 -9.55 -14.45 0.04
CA CYS A 353 -8.93 -14.97 1.24
C CYS A 353 -7.65 -14.23 1.63
N MET A 354 -7.13 -13.29 0.83
CA MET A 354 -6.03 -12.42 1.23
C MET A 354 -6.05 -11.13 0.40
N LEU A 355 -5.60 -10.02 0.99
CA LEU A 355 -5.37 -8.75 0.29
C LEU A 355 -3.87 -8.56 -0.01
N ASP A 356 -3.56 -8.12 -1.22
CA ASP A 356 -2.25 -7.62 -1.67
C ASP A 356 -2.37 -6.11 -1.96
N HIS A 357 -1.25 -5.40 -2.05
CA HIS A 357 -1.24 -3.96 -2.30
C HIS A 357 -2.06 -3.59 -3.55
N ASP A 358 -1.81 -4.25 -4.67
CA ASP A 358 -2.43 -4.02 -5.98
C ASP A 358 -3.26 -5.22 -6.47
N GLY A 359 -3.71 -6.08 -5.55
CA GLY A 359 -4.36 -7.34 -5.88
C GLY A 359 -5.00 -8.08 -4.72
N VAL A 360 -5.48 -9.29 -5.00
CA VAL A 360 -6.15 -10.18 -4.05
C VAL A 360 -5.80 -11.63 -4.33
N VAL A 361 -5.88 -12.46 -3.29
CA VAL A 361 -5.81 -13.92 -3.44
C VAL A 361 -7.17 -14.51 -3.15
N ALA A 362 -7.60 -15.46 -3.96
CA ALA A 362 -8.91 -16.08 -3.85
C ALA A 362 -8.84 -17.61 -3.87
N THR A 363 -9.80 -18.22 -3.20
CA THR A 363 -10.01 -19.69 -3.19
C THR A 363 -10.68 -20.21 -4.46
N GLY A 364 -11.19 -19.31 -5.31
CA GLY A 364 -11.83 -19.65 -6.58
C GLY A 364 -11.92 -18.45 -7.52
N ALA A 365 -12.48 -18.67 -8.71
CA ALA A 365 -12.61 -17.61 -9.71
C ALA A 365 -13.42 -16.42 -9.19
N LEU A 366 -12.99 -15.21 -9.55
CA LEU A 366 -13.62 -13.96 -9.13
C LEU A 366 -14.43 -13.33 -10.27
N SER A 367 -15.59 -12.78 -9.93
CA SER A 367 -16.31 -11.82 -10.77
C SER A 367 -15.61 -10.47 -10.71
N LEU A 368 -15.24 -9.90 -11.86
CA LEU A 368 -14.45 -8.67 -11.91
C LEU A 368 -15.34 -7.45 -12.21
N PRO A 369 -15.13 -6.30 -11.55
CA PRO A 369 -15.79 -5.06 -11.91
C PRO A 369 -15.41 -4.60 -13.33
N ASP A 370 -16.38 -4.05 -14.06
CA ASP A 370 -16.16 -3.44 -15.37
C ASP A 370 -15.75 -1.97 -15.23
N TRP A 371 -14.54 -1.75 -14.73
CA TRP A 371 -13.94 -0.42 -14.72
C TRP A 371 -13.17 -0.19 -16.01
N ARG A 372 -13.56 0.84 -16.76
CA ARG A 372 -12.90 1.19 -18.03
C ARG A 372 -11.37 1.27 -17.87
N GLY A 373 -10.65 0.39 -18.55
CA GLY A 373 -9.18 0.38 -18.57
C GLY A 373 -8.52 -0.26 -17.34
N PHE A 374 -9.31 -0.89 -16.45
CA PHE A 374 -8.80 -1.85 -15.49
C PHE A 374 -8.94 -3.26 -16.06
N THR A 375 -7.97 -4.09 -15.77
CA THR A 375 -8.00 -5.52 -16.09
C THR A 375 -7.28 -6.23 -14.98
N MET A 376 -7.96 -7.15 -14.29
CA MET A 376 -7.34 -7.97 -13.26
C MET A 376 -7.00 -9.34 -13.86
N LYS A 377 -5.78 -9.82 -13.64
CA LYS A 377 -5.31 -11.10 -14.18
C LYS A 377 -4.76 -11.99 -13.08
N VAL A 378 -4.97 -13.30 -13.24
CA VAL A 378 -4.26 -14.29 -12.45
C VAL A 378 -2.78 -14.24 -12.83
N LYS A 379 -1.90 -14.10 -11.83
CA LYS A 379 -0.46 -14.23 -11.98
C LYS A 379 -0.03 -15.65 -11.64
N ASP A 380 0.87 -16.18 -12.46
CA ASP A 380 1.60 -17.42 -12.20
C ASP A 380 2.61 -17.28 -11.07
#